data_AF-A0A1V6I819-F1
#
_entry.id   AF-A0A1V6I819-F1
#
_cell.length_a   1.000
_cell.length_b   1.000
_cell.length_c   1.000
_cell.angle_alpha   90.00
_cell.angle_beta   90.00
_cell.angle_gamma   90.00
#
_symmetry.space_group_name_H-M   'P 1'
#
loop_
_entity.id
_entity.type
_entity.pdbx_description
1 polymer ?
#
loop_
_entity_poly.entity_id
_entity_poly.type
_entity_poly.pdbx_seq_one_letter_code
_entity_poly.pdbx_strand_id
1 'polypeptide(L)'
;MRALTDSGPTEKNSEMPESIQNLFTIMKVVSTPDTVKFFEEQYANCEIRYGDLKKQIAEDVIKMLAPINQKIKEIDSNTEYLSKVAKMGAEKARENASKTLKDVKEIIGFRRFW
;
A
#
# COMPACT_ATOMS: atom_id res chain seq x y z
N MET A 1 6.22 -17.50 9.73
CA MET A 1 6.91 -16.34 9.11
C MET A 1 7.83 -16.86 8.01
N ARG A 2 7.65 -16.44 6.74
CA ARG A 2 8.40 -16.96 5.57
C ARG A 2 9.27 -15.91 4.87
N ALA A 3 9.36 -14.69 5.39
CA ALA A 3 10.21 -13.67 4.81
C ALA A 3 11.67 -14.16 4.76
N LEU A 4 12.33 -13.99 3.61
CA LEU A 4 13.71 -14.44 3.39
C LEU A 4 14.66 -13.65 4.30
N THR A 5 15.50 -14.35 5.05
CA THR A 5 16.57 -13.76 5.88
C THR A 5 17.83 -14.57 5.73
N ASP A 6 18.97 -13.89 5.73
CA ASP A 6 20.29 -14.51 5.67
C ASP A 6 20.73 -15.03 7.06
N SER A 7 21.88 -15.72 7.11
CA SER A 7 22.51 -16.28 8.31
C SER A 7 22.94 -15.23 9.36
N GLY A 8 22.87 -13.94 9.04
CA GLY A 8 23.27 -12.85 9.93
C GLY A 8 24.67 -12.30 9.64
N PRO A 9 24.94 -11.03 10.01
CA PRO A 9 26.25 -10.44 9.80
C PRO A 9 27.29 -11.16 10.67
N THR A 10 28.37 -11.64 10.05
CA THR A 10 29.47 -12.34 10.76
C THR A 10 30.52 -11.35 11.28
N GLU A 11 30.55 -10.14 10.73
CA GLU A 11 31.42 -9.04 11.14
C GLU A 11 30.62 -7.78 11.49
N LYS A 12 31.13 -6.98 12.43
CA LYS A 12 30.50 -5.69 12.77
C LYS A 12 30.48 -4.77 11.55
N ASN A 13 29.34 -4.13 11.30
CA ASN A 13 29.10 -3.28 10.13
C ASN A 13 29.25 -4.00 8.76
N SER A 14 28.94 -5.30 8.70
CA SER A 14 28.81 -6.02 7.42
C SER A 14 27.85 -5.28 6.48
N GLU A 15 28.12 -5.30 5.18
CA GLU A 15 27.14 -4.83 4.19
C GLU A 15 25.87 -5.67 4.27
N MET A 16 24.72 -4.99 4.29
CA MET A 16 23.42 -5.66 4.32
C MET A 16 23.15 -6.34 2.97
N PRO A 17 22.92 -7.65 2.94
CA PRO A 17 22.37 -8.33 1.76
C PRO A 17 21.03 -7.69 1.36
N GLU A 18 20.71 -7.74 0.07
CA GLU A 18 19.48 -7.15 -0.50
C GLU A 18 18.21 -7.63 0.24
N SER A 19 18.16 -8.91 0.62
CA SER A 19 17.04 -9.49 1.37
C SER A 19 16.80 -8.81 2.72
N ILE A 20 17.87 -8.38 3.40
CA ILE A 20 17.82 -7.70 4.70
C ILE A 20 17.51 -6.21 4.49
N GLN A 21 18.09 -5.57 3.48
CA GLN A 21 17.75 -4.20 3.11
C GLN A 21 16.25 -4.04 2.82
N ASN A 22 15.64 -5.01 2.14
CA ASN A 22 14.21 -5.02 1.87
C ASN A 22 13.38 -5.05 3.16
N LEU A 23 13.80 -5.80 4.18
CA LEU A 23 13.11 -5.83 5.48
C LEU A 23 13.24 -4.51 6.23
N PHE A 24 14.42 -3.90 6.23
CA PHE A 24 14.62 -2.57 6.83
C PHE A 24 13.86 -1.48 6.07
N THR A 25 13.73 -1.60 4.75
CA THR A 25 12.92 -0.68 3.93
C THR A 25 11.46 -0.76 4.32
N ILE A 26 10.92 -1.97 4.47
CA ILE A 26 9.54 -2.16 4.95
C ILE A 26 9.40 -1.58 6.36
N MET A 27 10.34 -1.88 7.26
CA MET A 27 10.33 -1.36 8.64
C MET A 27 10.32 0.17 8.68
N LYS A 28 11.10 0.84 7.82
CA LYS A 28 11.12 2.31 7.72
C LYS A 28 9.78 2.92 7.32
N VAL A 29 8.94 2.19 6.59
CA VAL A 29 7.62 2.65 6.17
C VAL A 29 6.56 2.42 7.24
N VAL A 30 6.67 1.34 8.02
CA VAL A 30 5.59 0.87 8.90
C VAL A 30 5.84 1.11 10.39
N SER A 31 7.10 1.18 10.81
CA SER A 31 7.51 1.31 12.21
C SER A 31 7.96 2.74 12.55
N THR A 32 8.09 3.03 13.85
CA THR A 32 8.62 4.31 14.32
C THR A 32 10.14 4.42 14.06
N PRO A 33 10.69 5.65 13.94
CA PRO A 33 12.12 5.85 13.74
C PRO A 33 13.00 5.22 14.84
N ASP A 34 12.50 5.17 16.08
CA ASP A 34 13.24 4.60 17.21
C ASP A 34 13.39 3.08 17.08
N THR A 35 12.32 2.40 16.64
CA THR A 35 12.36 0.95 16.39
C THR A 35 13.32 0.62 15.25
N VAL A 36 13.33 1.43 14.18
CA VAL A 36 14.27 1.27 13.07
C VAL A 36 15.70 1.39 13.58
N LYS A 37 16.02 2.45 14.33
CA LYS A 37 17.35 2.68 14.90
C LYS A 37 17.80 1.53 15.80
N PHE A 38 16.93 1.05 16.66
CA PHE A 38 17.22 -0.09 17.54
C PHE A 38 17.65 -1.33 16.76
N PHE A 39 16.95 -1.66 15.66
CA PHE A 39 17.34 -2.81 14.84
C PHE A 39 18.54 -2.55 13.93
N GLU A 40 18.76 -1.30 13.48
CA GLU A 40 19.99 -0.91 12.76
C GLU A 40 21.22 -1.05 13.66
N GLU A 41 21.13 -0.64 14.94
CA GLU A 41 22.20 -0.81 15.93
C GLU A 41 22.45 -2.29 16.27
N GLN A 42 21.39 -3.09 16.45
CA GLN A 42 21.54 -4.52 16.67
C GLN A 42 22.13 -5.26 15.45
N TYR A 43 21.84 -4.78 14.24
CA TYR A 43 22.47 -5.28 13.03
C TYR A 43 23.97 -4.97 13.01
N ALA A 44 24.34 -3.71 13.28
CA ALA A 44 25.73 -3.27 13.34
C ALA A 44 26.57 -4.04 14.39
N ASN A 45 25.94 -4.41 15.51
CA ASN A 45 26.56 -5.16 16.61
C ASN A 45 26.55 -6.69 16.44
N CYS A 46 25.97 -7.21 15.35
CA CYS A 46 25.80 -8.65 15.11
C CYS A 46 24.90 -9.38 16.14
N GLU A 47 24.05 -8.65 16.86
CA GLU A 47 23.15 -9.22 17.88
C GLU A 47 21.72 -9.42 17.37
N ILE A 48 21.48 -9.09 16.09
CA ILE A 48 20.15 -9.10 15.50
C ILE A 48 19.47 -10.47 15.52
N ARG A 49 18.28 -10.53 16.12
CA ARG A 49 17.39 -11.68 16.07
C ARG A 49 16.32 -11.49 15.01
N TYR A 50 16.50 -12.11 13.85
CA TYR A 50 15.54 -12.01 12.73
C TYR A 50 14.11 -12.48 13.08
N GLY A 51 13.96 -13.37 14.05
CA GLY A 51 12.64 -13.77 14.55
C GLY A 51 11.89 -12.61 15.21
N ASP A 52 12.59 -11.80 16.00
CA ASP A 52 12.02 -10.66 16.72
C ASP A 52 11.82 -9.47 15.77
N LEU A 53 12.76 -9.24 14.85
CA LEU A 53 12.60 -8.29 13.74
C LEU A 53 11.31 -8.54 12.95
N LYS A 54 11.07 -9.80 12.53
CA LYS A 54 9.88 -10.16 11.76
C LYS A 54 8.59 -10.03 12.56
N LYS A 55 8.62 -10.33 13.87
CA LYS A 55 7.47 -10.12 14.77
C LYS A 55 7.13 -8.64 14.85
N GLN A 56 8.13 -7.79 15.09
CA GLN A 56 7.92 -6.35 15.18
C GLN A 56 7.34 -5.77 13.89
N ILE A 57 7.92 -6.12 12.73
CA ILE A 57 7.39 -5.68 11.44
C ILE A 57 5.93 -6.13 11.27
N ALA A 58 5.62 -7.39 11.61
CA ALA A 58 4.26 -7.91 11.47
C ALA A 58 3.26 -7.14 12.34
N GLU A 59 3.62 -6.86 13.60
CA GLU A 59 2.78 -6.08 14.51
C GLU A 59 2.54 -4.67 14.00
N ASP A 60 3.58 -3.99 13.53
CA ASP A 60 3.49 -2.62 13.05
C ASP A 60 2.70 -2.52 11.73
N VAL A 61 2.88 -3.49 10.83
CA VAL A 61 2.04 -3.65 9.63
C VAL A 61 0.57 -3.83 10.01
N ILE A 62 0.28 -4.70 10.98
CA ILE A 62 -1.11 -4.94 11.42
C ILE A 62 -1.70 -3.67 12.01
N LYS A 63 -0.95 -2.96 12.87
CA LYS A 63 -1.42 -1.68 13.47
C LYS A 63 -1.71 -0.63 12.40
N MET A 64 -0.84 -0.51 11.40
CA MET A 64 -1.02 0.46 10.31
C MET A 64 -2.22 0.11 9.41
N LEU A 65 -2.40 -1.18 9.10
CA LEU A 65 -3.50 -1.64 8.22
C LEU A 65 -4.84 -1.78 8.94
N ALA A 66 -4.87 -1.92 10.27
CA ALA A 66 -6.10 -2.07 11.06
C ALA A 66 -7.18 -1.02 10.76
N PRO A 67 -6.89 0.31 10.80
CA PRO A 67 -7.91 1.32 10.50
C PRO A 67 -8.40 1.27 9.04
N ILE A 68 -7.53 0.88 8.10
CA ILE A 68 -7.90 0.73 6.68
C ILE A 68 -8.82 -0.48 6.51
N ASN A 69 -8.47 -1.62 7.10
CA ASN A 69 -9.28 -2.83 7.07
C ASN A 69 -10.67 -2.59 7.70
N GLN A 70 -10.71 -1.86 8.81
CA GLN A 70 -11.95 -1.50 9.49
C GLN A 70 -12.85 -0.65 8.58
N LYS A 71 -12.32 0.40 7.96
CA LYS A 71 -13.07 1.22 6.99
C LYS A 71 -13.56 0.42 5.80
N ILE A 72 -12.75 -0.50 5.28
CA ILE A 72 -13.16 -1.38 4.17
C ILE A 72 -14.38 -2.19 4.59
N LYS A 73 -14.37 -2.82 5.77
CA LYS A 73 -15.51 -3.60 6.28
C LYS A 73 -16.75 -2.75 6.53
N GLU A 74 -16.58 -1.55 7.09
CA GLU A 74 -17.68 -0.60 7.30
C GLU A 74 -18.33 -0.18 5.97
N ILE A 75 -17.52 0.11 4.94
CA ILE A 75 -18.04 0.46 3.61
C ILE A 75 -18.67 -0.75 2.91
N ASP A 76 -18.05 -1.92 3.00
CA ASP A 76 -18.53 -3.15 2.37
C ASP A 76 -19.90 -3.58 2.92
N SER A 77 -20.10 -3.44 4.23
CA SER A 77 -21.41 -3.66 4.87
C SER A 77 -22.46 -2.62 4.50
N ASN A 78 -22.08 -1.46 3.97
CA ASN A 78 -23.00 -0.39 3.57
C ASN A 78 -23.27 -0.41 2.06
N THR A 79 -24.12 -1.34 1.65
CA THR A 79 -24.51 -1.55 0.24
C THR A 79 -25.22 -0.33 -0.38
N GLU A 80 -25.96 0.44 0.41
CA GLU A 80 -26.61 1.67 -0.05
C GLU A 80 -25.58 2.74 -0.42
N TYR A 81 -24.58 2.95 0.43
CA TYR A 81 -23.48 3.87 0.16
C TYR A 81 -22.71 3.46 -1.10
N LEU A 82 -22.39 2.17 -1.25
CA LEU A 82 -21.74 1.65 -2.46
C LEU A 82 -22.56 1.93 -3.73
N SER A 83 -23.86 1.66 -3.70
CA SER A 83 -24.77 1.94 -4.82
C SER A 83 -24.82 3.43 -5.15
N LYS A 84 -24.87 4.29 -4.13
CA LYS A 84 -24.86 5.76 -4.30
C LYS A 84 -23.57 6.24 -4.96
N VAL A 85 -22.41 5.81 -4.47
CA VAL A 85 -21.11 6.18 -5.04
C VAL A 85 -20.97 5.70 -6.47
N ALA A 86 -21.38 4.46 -6.76
CA ALA A 86 -21.36 3.92 -8.12
C ALA A 86 -22.25 4.73 -9.09
N LYS A 87 -23.46 5.09 -8.68
CA LYS A 87 -24.37 5.94 -9.47
C LYS A 87 -23.78 7.32 -9.74
N MET A 88 -23.25 7.98 -8.70
CA MET A 88 -22.60 9.28 -8.84
C MET A 88 -21.40 9.23 -9.80
N GLY A 89 -20.58 8.17 -9.72
CA GLY A 89 -19.48 7.95 -10.65
C GLY A 89 -19.94 7.76 -12.09
N ALA A 90 -21.00 6.96 -12.29
CA ALA A 90 -21.59 6.72 -13.60
C ALA A 90 -22.19 7.99 -14.21
N GLU A 91 -22.85 8.84 -13.41
CA GLU A 91 -23.41 10.12 -13.87
C GLU A 91 -22.32 11.08 -14.34
N LYS A 92 -21.26 11.28 -13.54
CA LYS A 92 -20.11 12.11 -13.93
C LYS A 92 -19.43 11.60 -15.19
N ALA A 93 -19.22 10.29 -15.29
CA ALA A 93 -18.64 9.68 -16.47
C ALA A 93 -19.53 9.87 -17.71
N ARG A 94 -20.85 9.71 -17.56
CA ARG A 94 -21.83 9.90 -18.63
C ARG A 94 -21.89 11.35 -19.11
N GLU A 95 -21.80 12.32 -18.21
CA GLU A 95 -21.74 13.74 -18.59
C GLU A 95 -20.53 14.04 -19.47
N ASN A 96 -19.35 13.59 -19.06
CA ASN A 96 -18.11 13.77 -19.82
C ASN A 96 -18.16 13.03 -21.17
N ALA A 97 -18.59 11.77 -21.17
CA ALA A 97 -18.73 10.98 -22.39
C ALA A 97 -19.74 11.62 -23.38
N SER A 98 -20.81 12.22 -22.88
CA SER A 98 -21.81 12.89 -23.72
C SER A 98 -21.24 14.12 -24.42
N LYS A 99 -20.39 14.90 -23.73
CA LYS A 99 -19.66 16.03 -24.32
C LYS A 99 -18.71 15.56 -25.42
N THR A 100 -17.86 14.58 -25.12
CA THR A 100 -16.92 14.01 -26.11
C THR A 100 -17.65 13.42 -27.32
N LEU A 101 -18.73 12.67 -27.11
CA LEU A 101 -19.51 12.10 -28.22
C LEU A 101 -20.20 13.19 -29.06
N LYS A 102 -20.59 14.31 -28.47
CA LYS A 102 -21.14 15.44 -29.22
C LYS A 102 -20.07 16.05 -30.13
N ASP A 103 -18.88 16.33 -29.59
CA ASP A 103 -17.77 16.90 -30.36
C ASP A 103 -17.37 15.97 -31.52
N VAL A 104 -17.25 14.67 -31.24
CA VAL A 104 -16.94 13.66 -32.27
C VAL A 104 -18.02 13.61 -33.36
N LYS A 105 -19.31 13.68 -32.99
CA LYS A 105 -20.41 13.69 -33.98
C LYS A 105 -20.40 14.95 -34.83
N GLU A 106 -20.06 16.11 -34.27
CA GLU A 106 -19.92 17.36 -35.00
C GLU A 106 -18.74 17.30 -35.98
N ILE A 107 -17.57 16.80 -35.57
CA ILE A 107 -16.37 16.66 -36.42
C ILE A 107 -16.63 15.70 -37.58
N ILE A 108 -17.24 14.54 -37.32
CA ILE A 108 -17.56 13.55 -38.35
C ILE A 108 -18.65 14.07 -39.31
N GLY A 109 -19.43 15.06 -38.89
CA GLY A 109 -20.48 15.67 -39.71
C GLY A 109 -21.80 14.89 -39.70
N PHE A 110 -22.09 14.14 -38.62
CA PHE A 110 -23.41 13.52 -38.43
C PHE A 110 -24.47 14.61 -38.26
N ARG A 111 -25.16 14.98 -39.34
CA ARG A 111 -26.32 15.88 -39.29
C ARG A 111 -27.54 15.11 -38.81
N ARG A 112 -28.28 15.67 -37.84
CA ARG A 112 -29.58 15.16 -37.43
C ARG A 112 -30.55 15.38 -38.59
N PHE A 113 -31.04 14.31 -39.20
CA PHE A 113 -31.98 14.36 -40.34
C PHE A 113 -33.43 14.32 -39.86
N TRP A 114 -33.78 15.04 -38.79
CA TRP A 114 -35.14 15.30 -38.32
C TRP A 114 -35.10 16.30 -37.16
#